data_AF-A0A7H4M690-F1
#
_entry.id   AF-A0A7H4M690-F1
#
_cell.length_a   1.000
_cell.length_b   1.000
_cell.length_c   1.000
_cell.angle_alpha   90.00
_cell.angle_beta   90.00
_cell.angle_gamma   90.00
#
_symmetry.space_group_name_H-M   'P 1'
#
loop_
_entity.id
_entity.type
_entity.pdbx_description
1 polymer ?
#
loop_
_entity_poly.entity_id
_entity_poly.type
_entity_poly.pdbx_seq_one_letter_code
_entity_poly.pdbx_strand_id
1 'polypeptide(L)' 'MSSNVFRECVRAVYDSVDYQEGMSAFMEKRKPEFVGH' A
#
# COMPACT_ATOMS: atom_id res chain seq x y z
N MET A 1 -16.14 -13.40 -12.95
CA MET A 1 -14.92 -12.77 -12.40
C MET A 1 -14.30 -13.75 -11.43
N SER A 2 -13.12 -14.31 -11.74
CA SER A 2 -12.47 -15.33 -10.91
C SER A 2 -12.01 -14.73 -9.57
N SER A 3 -12.32 -15.41 -8.46
CA SER A 3 -11.99 -15.01 -7.08
C SER A 3 -10.49 -14.84 -6.82
N ASN A 4 -9.62 -15.35 -7.69
CA ASN A 4 -8.16 -15.30 -7.52
C ASN A 4 -7.57 -13.92 -7.82
N VAL A 5 -8.10 -13.20 -8.81
CA VAL A 5 -7.58 -11.87 -9.21
C VAL A 5 -7.77 -10.85 -8.10
N PHE A 6 -8.91 -10.91 -7.39
CA PHE A 6 -9.17 -10.01 -6.27
C PHE A 6 -8.16 -10.18 -5.13
N ARG A 7 -7.79 -11.43 -4.80
CA ARG A 7 -6.75 -11.69 -3.77
C ARG A 7 -5.37 -11.20 -4.18
N GLU A 8 -5.03 -11.28 -5.46
CA GLU A 8 -3.75 -10.80 -5.99
C GLU A 8 -3.68 -9.28 -5.99
N CYS A 9 -4.75 -8.59 -6.43
CA CYS A 9 -4.81 -7.13 -6.40
C CYS A 9 -4.70 -6.56 -4.99
N VAL A 10 -5.37 -7.19 -4.01
CA VAL A 10 -5.30 -6.76 -2.61
C VAL A 10 -3.89 -6.90 -2.06
N ARG A 11 -3.22 -8.02 -2.35
CA ARG A 11 -1.82 -8.23 -1.94
C ARG A 11 -0.89 -7.19 -2.57
N ALA A 12 -1.03 -6.92 -3.86
CA ALA A 12 -0.20 -5.94 -4.55
C ALA A 12 -0.27 -4.54 -3.93
N VAL A 13 -1.44 -4.12 -3.44
CA VAL A 13 -1.59 -2.83 -2.74
C VAL A 13 -0.90 -2.83 -1.38
N TYR A 14 -1.04 -3.90 -0.59
CA TYR A 14 -0.38 -3.99 0.72
C TYR A 14 1.15 -4.11 0.62
N ASP A 15 1.63 -4.73 -0.44
CA ASP A 15 3.06 -4.87 -0.73
C ASP A 15 3.63 -3.60 -1.41
N SER A 16 2.80 -2.61 -1.74
CA SER A 16 3.24 -1.36 -2.38
C SER A 16 4.07 -0.50 -1.44
N VAL A 17 5.00 0.25 -2.04
CA VAL A 17 5.88 1.18 -1.32
C VAL A 17 5.05 2.27 -0.62
N ASP A 18 4.00 2.77 -1.29
CA ASP A 18 3.13 3.82 -0.75
C ASP A 18 2.33 3.34 0.47
N TYR A 19 1.93 2.07 0.51
CA TYR A 19 1.28 1.52 1.70
C TYR A 19 2.24 1.50 2.89
N GLN A 20 3.48 1.03 2.68
CA GLN A 20 4.51 0.99 3.73
C GLN A 20 4.89 2.39 4.21
N GLU A 21 5.01 3.35 3.28
CA GLU A 21 5.30 4.76 3.56
C GLU A 21 4.17 5.43 4.35
N GLY A 22 2.91 5.19 3.96
CA GLY A 22 1.75 5.69 4.70
C GLY A 22 1.71 5.19 6.14
N MET A 23 2.01 3.91 6.35
CA MET A 23 2.09 3.31 7.69
C MET A 23 3.23 3.92 8.52
N SER A 24 4.41 4.04 7.93
CA SER A 24 5.59 4.62 8.60
C SER A 24 5.36 6.09 8.97
N ALA A 25 4.88 6.89 8.03
CA ALA A 25 4.59 8.30 8.23
C ALA A 25 3.53 8.54 9.31
N PHE A 26 2.50 7.68 9.37
CA PHE A 26 1.47 7.74 10.40
C PHE A 26 2.05 7.47 11.80
N MET A 27 2.85 6.41 11.94
CA MET A 27 3.49 6.04 13.22
C MET A 27 4.47 7.12 13.70
N GLU A 28 5.18 7.75 12.77
CA GLU A 28 6.14 8.83 13.03
C GLU A 28 5.49 10.22 13.14
N LYS A 29 4.18 10.34 12.93
CA LYS A 29 3.42 11.61 12.91
C LYS A 29 4.01 12.64 11.93
N ARG A 30 4.51 12.19 10.79
CA ARG A 30 5.03 13.04 9.71
C ARG A 30 4.11 13.01 8.49
N LYS A 31 4.31 13.95 7.57
CA LYS A 31 3.64 13.93 6.27
C LYS A 31 4.26 12.80 5.41
N PRO A 32 3.47 11.91 4.81
CA PRO A 32 3.98 10.88 3.90
C PRO A 32 4.39 11.47 2.55
N GLU A 33 5.34 10.81 1.89
CA GLU A 33 5.78 11.10 0.52
C GLU A 33 5.41 9.93 -0.42
N PHE A 34 4.25 10.04 -1.06
CA PHE A 34 3.80 9.02 -2.01
C PHE A 34 4.44 9.18 -3.39
N VAL A 35 4.90 8.05 -3.96
CA VAL A 35 5.54 7.98 -5.29
C VAL A 35 4.57 7.51 -6.39
N GLY A 36 3.46 6.87 -6.04
CA GLY A 36 2.39 6.49 -6.97
C GLY A 36 2.74 5.30 -7.87
N HIS A 37 3.39 4.27 -7.31
CA HIS A 37 3.77 3.03 -8.02
C HIS A 37 3.16 1.79 -7.39
#